data_AF-A0A6L5NW30-F1
#
_entry.id   AF-A0A6L5NW30-F1
#
_cell.length_a   1.000
_cell.length_b   1.000
_cell.length_c   1.000
_cell.angle_alpha   90.00
_cell.angle_beta   90.00
_cell.angle_gamma   90.00
#
_symmetry.space_group_name_H-M   'P 1'
#
loop_
_entity.id
_entity.type
_entity.pdbx_description
1 polymer ?
#
loop_
_entity_poly.entity_id
_entity_poly.type
_entity_poly.pdbx_seq_one_letter_code
_entity_poly.pdbx_strand_id
1 'polypeptide(L)'
;MRKMIILILLILFSTTVKASYSTQQPVVVQIEQSINNIDNALSCSIIYSHSPQLSTADFYKGVVYTHFSNLVEQLMLTGKSEQHARDMVMSKIVTQAKSLEQQLSVKKSQDKSQFIELLKTKAQQFDCEHYAKIDNNKL
;
A
#
# COMPACT_ATOMS: atom_id res chain seq x y z
N MET A 1 -60.29 -27.16 4.78
CA MET A 1 -59.10 -26.65 4.05
C MET A 1 -58.61 -25.29 4.62
N ARG A 2 -58.29 -25.20 5.92
CA ARG A 2 -57.76 -23.96 6.54
C ARG A 2 -56.42 -24.13 7.28
N LYS A 3 -55.94 -25.36 7.42
CA LYS A 3 -54.71 -25.69 8.17
C LYS A 3 -53.44 -25.81 7.31
N MET A 4 -53.60 -25.83 5.98
CA MET A 4 -52.47 -25.96 5.03
C MET A 4 -51.78 -24.63 4.69
N ILE A 5 -52.40 -23.48 4.99
CA ILE A 5 -51.85 -22.16 4.58
C ILE A 5 -50.76 -21.68 5.56
N ILE A 6 -50.83 -22.06 6.83
CA ILE A 6 -49.88 -21.59 7.86
C ILE A 6 -48.52 -22.29 7.73
N LEU A 7 -48.48 -23.53 7.25
CA LEU A 7 -47.23 -24.29 7.11
C LEU A 7 -46.34 -23.74 5.98
N ILE A 8 -46.95 -23.13 4.95
CA ILE A 8 -46.24 -22.56 3.79
C ILE A 8 -45.63 -21.19 4.13
N LEU A 9 -46.27 -20.41 5.01
CA LEU A 9 -45.76 -19.11 5.45
C LEU A 9 -44.53 -19.22 6.38
N LEU A 10 -44.39 -20.31 7.13
CA LEU A 10 -43.23 -20.53 8.03
C LEU A 10 -41.96 -21.01 7.31
N ILE A 11 -42.08 -21.56 6.10
CA ILE A 11 -40.93 -22.05 5.31
C ILE A 11 -40.23 -20.91 4.56
N LEU A 12 -40.88 -19.76 4.39
CA LEU A 12 -40.29 -18.58 3.72
C LEU A 12 -39.42 -17.71 4.65
N PHE A 13 -39.39 -17.99 5.96
CA PHE A 13 -38.54 -17.26 6.92
C PHE A 13 -37.28 -18.04 7.34
N SER A 14 -37.08 -19.26 6.84
CA SER A 14 -35.97 -20.14 7.25
C SER A 14 -34.79 -20.19 6.28
N THR A 15 -34.77 -19.41 5.19
CA THR A 15 -33.59 -19.31 4.31
C THR A 15 -32.88 -17.98 4.48
N THR A 16 -31.78 -18.05 5.23
CA THR A 16 -30.61 -17.17 5.16
C THR A 16 -30.87 -15.70 5.41
N VAL A 17 -31.03 -15.33 6.68
CA VAL A 17 -30.29 -14.18 7.16
C VAL A 17 -28.81 -14.54 6.96
N LYS A 18 -28.25 -14.21 5.80
CA LYS A 18 -26.82 -13.94 5.73
C LYS A 18 -26.65 -12.73 6.64
N ALA A 19 -26.44 -12.97 7.94
CA ALA A 19 -25.84 -11.97 8.80
C ALA A 19 -24.68 -11.46 7.96
N SER A 20 -24.73 -10.18 7.57
CA SER A 20 -23.71 -9.59 6.72
C SER A 20 -22.40 -9.93 7.42
N TYR A 21 -21.65 -10.89 6.88
CA TYR A 21 -20.31 -11.18 7.37
C TYR A 21 -19.65 -9.82 7.29
N SER A 22 -19.27 -9.27 8.45
CA SER A 22 -18.68 -7.94 8.49
C SER A 22 -17.52 -7.97 7.51
N THR A 23 -17.68 -7.30 6.37
CA THR A 23 -16.64 -7.18 5.35
C THR A 23 -15.50 -6.28 5.85
N GLN A 24 -15.66 -5.71 7.05
CA GLN A 24 -14.62 -4.97 7.74
C GLN A 24 -13.53 -5.94 8.20
N GLN A 25 -12.41 -5.90 7.50
CA GLN A 25 -11.18 -6.53 7.95
C GLN A 25 -10.83 -6.02 9.36
N PRO A 26 -10.22 -6.84 10.22
CA PRO A 26 -9.73 -6.38 11.51
C PRO A 26 -8.79 -5.17 11.34
N VAL A 27 -8.88 -4.17 12.23
CA VAL A 27 -8.07 -2.94 12.16
C VAL A 27 -6.57 -3.26 12.05
N VAL A 28 -6.10 -4.32 12.72
CA VAL A 28 -4.71 -4.80 12.62
C VAL A 28 -4.31 -5.19 11.20
N VAL A 29 -5.18 -5.91 10.48
CA VAL A 29 -4.95 -6.33 9.09
C VAL A 29 -4.93 -5.10 8.17
N GLN A 30 -5.83 -4.14 8.41
CA GLN A 30 -5.88 -2.91 7.64
C GLN A 30 -4.61 -2.05 7.85
N ILE A 31 -4.09 -2.00 9.09
CA ILE A 31 -2.84 -1.32 9.41
C ILE A 31 -1.67 -1.95 8.66
N GLU A 32 -1.54 -3.28 8.69
CA GLU A 32 -0.46 -3.98 7.99
C GLU A 32 -0.52 -3.75 6.48
N GLN A 33 -1.73 -3.82 5.90
CA GLN A 33 -1.92 -3.54 4.48
C GLN A 33 -1.59 -2.09 4.13
N SER A 34 -2.01 -1.12 4.94
CA SER A 34 -1.67 0.30 4.73
C SER A 34 -0.16 0.54 4.81
N ILE A 35 0.53 -0.14 5.73
CA ILE A 35 1.99 -0.08 5.84
C ILE A 35 2.64 -0.60 4.55
N ASN A 36 2.22 -1.76 4.05
CA ASN A 36 2.77 -2.33 2.83
C ASN A 36 2.49 -1.44 1.61
N ASN A 37 1.31 -0.84 1.53
CA ASN A 37 0.96 0.08 0.45
C ASN A 37 1.83 1.35 0.48
N ILE A 38 2.11 1.90 1.67
CA ILE A 38 3.05 3.03 1.84
C ILE A 38 4.44 2.62 1.38
N ASP A 39 4.94 1.48 1.84
CA ASP A 39 6.30 1.02 1.53
C ASP A 39 6.47 0.80 0.02
N ASN A 40 5.49 0.19 -0.65
CA ASN A 40 5.50 -0.01 -2.10
C ASN A 40 5.46 1.33 -2.84
N ALA A 41 4.48 2.19 -2.53
CA ALA A 41 4.32 3.48 -3.20
C ALA A 41 5.55 4.39 -3.00
N LEU A 42 6.08 4.45 -1.78
CA LEU A 42 7.28 5.22 -1.47
C LEU A 42 8.48 4.71 -2.27
N SER A 43 8.68 3.39 -2.30
CA SER A 43 9.78 2.78 -3.02
C SER A 43 9.66 3.05 -4.53
N CYS A 44 8.45 2.94 -5.10
CA CYS A 44 8.22 3.27 -6.50
C CYS A 44 8.45 4.75 -6.80
N SER A 45 8.02 5.67 -5.93
CA SER A 45 8.33 7.10 -6.07
C SER A 45 9.85 7.34 -6.15
N ILE A 46 10.63 6.73 -5.25
CA ILE A 46 12.09 6.89 -5.21
C ILE A 46 12.72 6.29 -6.48
N ILE A 47 12.32 5.08 -6.87
CA ILE A 47 12.83 4.40 -8.06
C ILE A 47 12.53 5.20 -9.34
N TYR A 48 11.31 5.70 -9.49
CA TYR A 48 10.91 6.54 -10.63
C TYR A 48 11.60 7.90 -10.66
N SER A 49 12.02 8.44 -9.51
CA SER A 49 12.80 9.68 -9.45
C SER A 49 14.19 9.56 -10.09
N HIS A 50 14.67 8.32 -10.27
CA HIS A 50 15.90 8.00 -11.01
C HIS A 50 15.64 7.64 -12.47
N SER A 51 14.46 7.98 -13.00
CA SER A 51 14.08 7.72 -14.38
C SER A 51 13.53 8.99 -15.05
N PRO A 52 13.36 9.00 -16.39
CA PRO A 52 12.73 10.11 -17.10
C PRO A 52 11.25 10.34 -16.74
N GLN A 53 10.59 9.39 -16.09
CA GLN A 53 9.15 9.44 -15.78
C GLN A 53 8.87 10.13 -14.44
N LEU A 54 9.31 11.40 -14.30
CA LEU A 54 9.13 12.17 -13.07
C LEU A 54 7.66 12.33 -12.65
N SER A 55 6.74 12.43 -13.62
CA SER A 55 5.29 12.47 -13.35
C SER A 55 4.80 11.21 -12.64
N THR A 56 5.39 10.05 -12.95
CA THR A 56 5.07 8.78 -12.29
C THR A 56 5.61 8.75 -10.86
N ALA A 57 6.80 9.33 -10.63
CA ALA A 57 7.31 9.51 -9.28
C ALA A 57 6.36 10.36 -8.43
N ASP A 58 5.89 11.49 -8.96
CA ASP A 58 4.95 12.38 -8.26
C ASP A 58 3.57 11.74 -8.04
N PHE A 59 3.09 10.92 -8.99
CA PHE A 59 1.89 10.11 -8.78
C PHE A 59 2.02 9.23 -7.53
N TYR A 60 3.12 8.49 -7.40
CA TYR A 60 3.35 7.63 -6.25
C TYR A 60 3.52 8.41 -4.94
N LYS A 61 4.05 9.65 -4.96
CA LYS A 61 4.03 10.53 -3.76
C LYS A 61 2.60 10.83 -3.31
N GLY A 62 1.68 11.09 -4.25
CA GLY A 62 0.26 11.28 -3.94
C GLY A 62 -0.37 10.03 -3.33
N VAL A 63 0.01 8.84 -3.83
CA VAL A 63 -0.42 7.55 -3.27
C VAL A 63 0.10 7.36 -1.85
N VAL A 64 1.37 7.69 -1.56
CA VAL A 64 1.94 7.68 -0.20
C VAL A 64 1.14 8.56 0.74
N TYR A 65 0.80 9.79 0.33
CA TYR A 65 0.02 10.71 1.16
C TYR A 65 -1.37 10.14 1.50
N THR A 66 -2.02 9.51 0.53
CA THR A 66 -3.34 8.89 0.72
C THR A 66 -3.27 7.76 1.74
N HIS A 67 -2.31 6.84 1.60
CA HIS A 67 -2.16 5.74 2.54
C HIS A 67 -1.64 6.19 3.91
N PHE A 68 -0.84 7.26 3.97
CA PHE A 68 -0.45 7.89 5.22
C PHE A 68 -1.67 8.34 6.03
N SER A 69 -2.60 9.07 5.41
CA SER A 69 -3.82 9.53 6.10
C SER A 69 -4.63 8.34 6.63
N ASN A 70 -4.85 7.34 5.79
CA ASN A 70 -5.60 6.14 6.17
C ASN A 70 -4.94 5.39 7.33
N LEU A 71 -3.61 5.25 7.31
CA LEU A 71 -2.89 4.57 8.38
C LEU A 71 -2.94 5.35 9.71
N VAL A 72 -2.85 6.68 9.65
CA VAL A 72 -3.00 7.54 10.84
C VAL A 72 -4.39 7.35 11.45
N GLU A 73 -5.44 7.37 10.63
CA GLU A 73 -6.82 7.13 11.08
C GLU A 73 -6.97 5.74 11.71
N GLN A 74 -6.44 4.70 11.05
CA GLN A 74 -6.48 3.34 11.58
C GLN A 74 -5.73 3.19 12.91
N LEU A 75 -4.58 3.86 13.07
CA LEU A 75 -3.83 3.88 14.32
C LEU A 75 -4.59 4.63 15.43
N MET A 76 -5.30 5.70 15.10
CA MET A 76 -6.16 6.41 16.07
C MET A 76 -7.29 5.51 16.57
N LEU A 77 -7.86 4.64 15.71
CA LEU A 77 -8.86 3.64 16.12
C LEU A 77 -8.31 2.61 17.12
N THR A 78 -6.99 2.46 17.24
CA THR A 78 -6.35 1.62 18.28
C THR A 78 -6.13 2.35 19.61
N GLY A 79 -6.61 3.59 19.75
CA GLY A 79 -6.48 4.41 20.96
C GLY A 79 -5.21 5.26 21.03
N LYS A 80 -4.46 5.41 19.93
CA LYS A 80 -3.32 6.33 19.85
C LYS A 80 -3.82 7.77 19.62
N SER A 81 -3.10 8.75 20.16
CA SER A 81 -3.33 10.15 19.76
C SER A 81 -2.95 10.36 18.30
N GLU A 82 -3.61 11.30 17.63
CA GLU A 82 -3.33 11.63 16.23
C GLU A 82 -1.84 11.97 16.02
N GLN A 83 -1.28 12.82 16.89
CA GLN A 83 0.12 13.21 16.79
C GLN A 83 1.06 12.00 16.89
N HIS A 84 0.81 11.11 17.86
CA HIS A 84 1.63 9.91 18.03
C HIS A 84 1.49 8.95 16.83
N ALA A 85 0.30 8.83 16.25
CA ALA A 85 0.09 8.06 15.03
C ALA A 85 0.85 8.66 13.85
N ARG A 86 0.76 9.99 13.63
CA ARG A 86 1.50 10.70 12.57
C ARG A 86 3.01 10.51 12.71
N ASP A 87 3.54 10.68 13.92
CA ASP A 87 4.98 10.52 14.19
C ASP A 87 5.46 9.10 13.90
N MET A 88 4.67 8.09 14.28
CA MET A 88 4.97 6.69 14.00
C MET A 88 5.03 6.40 12.50
N VAL A 89 4.05 6.87 11.74
CA VAL A 89 4.02 6.64 10.30
C VAL A 89 5.13 7.43 9.60
N MET A 90 5.37 8.69 9.99
CA MET A 90 6.47 9.50 9.44
C MET A 90 7.83 8.90 9.72
N SER A 91 8.07 8.42 10.93
CA SER A 91 9.32 7.73 11.28
C SER A 91 9.57 6.53 10.36
N LYS A 92 8.51 5.76 10.06
CA LYS A 92 8.58 4.61 9.15
C LYS A 92 8.89 5.04 7.71
N ILE A 93 8.18 6.04 7.19
CA ILE A 93 8.41 6.60 5.85
C ILE A 93 9.85 7.11 5.71
N VAL A 94 10.33 7.91 6.68
CA VAL A 94 11.69 8.47 6.65
C VAL A 94 12.75 7.38 6.71
N THR A 95 12.57 6.38 7.58
CA THR A 95 13.52 5.27 7.71
C THR A 95 13.59 4.45 6.42
N GLN A 96 12.44 4.12 5.83
CA GLN A 96 12.39 3.39 4.56
C GLN A 96 13.01 4.18 3.41
N ALA A 97 12.68 5.47 3.29
CA ALA A 97 13.23 6.35 2.26
C ALA A 97 14.76 6.41 2.34
N LYS A 98 15.29 6.69 3.54
CA LYS A 98 16.74 6.75 3.77
C LYS A 98 17.44 5.43 3.44
N SER A 99 16.86 4.30 3.86
CA SER A 99 17.43 2.98 3.59
C SER A 99 17.55 2.70 2.09
N LEU A 100 16.50 3.00 1.32
CA LEU A 100 16.50 2.78 -0.12
C LEU A 100 17.43 3.77 -0.85
N GLU A 101 17.37 5.06 -0.51
CA GLU A 101 18.24 6.08 -1.10
C GLU A 101 19.73 5.80 -0.82
N GLN A 102 20.06 5.28 0.37
CA GLN A 102 21.42 4.88 0.69
C GLN A 102 21.89 3.71 -0.18
N GLN A 103 21.06 2.67 -0.35
CA GLN A 103 21.39 1.54 -1.25
C GLN A 103 21.61 2.01 -2.69
N LEU A 104 20.74 2.90 -3.18
CA LEU A 104 20.79 3.43 -4.53
C LEU A 104 22.00 4.36 -4.76
N SER A 105 22.29 5.26 -3.83
CA SER A 105 23.42 6.21 -3.94
C SER A 105 24.78 5.50 -3.90
N VAL A 106 24.95 4.50 -3.04
CA VAL A 106 26.16 3.68 -3.00
C VAL A 106 26.40 2.98 -4.33
N LYS A 107 25.36 2.37 -4.93
CA LYS A 107 25.52 1.69 -6.23
C LYS A 107 25.71 2.66 -7.39
N LYS A 108 25.00 3.79 -7.41
CA LYS A 108 25.12 4.83 -8.44
C LYS A 108 26.54 5.38 -8.56
N SER A 109 27.22 5.55 -7.43
CA SER A 109 28.60 6.07 -7.40
C SER A 109 29.66 5.05 -7.83
N GLN A 110 29.32 3.75 -7.85
CA GLN A 110 30.26 2.67 -8.12
C GLN A 110 30.20 2.20 -9.58
N ASP A 111 29.01 1.92 -10.10
CA ASP A 111 28.84 1.32 -11.44
C ASP A 111 27.42 1.59 -11.98
N LYS A 112 27.33 2.17 -13.19
CA LYS A 112 26.04 2.50 -13.83
C LYS A 112 25.20 1.27 -14.15
N SER A 113 25.82 0.17 -14.60
CA SER A 113 25.11 -1.07 -14.91
C SER A 113 24.53 -1.72 -13.65
N GLN A 114 25.33 -1.79 -12.58
CA GLN A 114 24.85 -2.32 -11.30
C GLN A 114 23.75 -1.45 -10.69
N PHE A 115 23.82 -0.13 -10.89
CA PHE A 115 22.77 0.78 -10.46
C PHE A 115 21.45 0.53 -11.19
N ILE A 116 21.48 0.39 -12.52
CA ILE A 116 20.29 0.07 -13.32
C ILE A 116 19.71 -1.30 -12.94
N GLU A 117 20.55 -2.29 -12.71
CA GLU A 117 20.12 -3.62 -12.27
C GLU A 117 19.45 -3.57 -10.88
N LEU A 118 20.03 -2.82 -9.95
CA LEU A 118 19.43 -2.60 -8.62
C LEU A 118 18.06 -1.93 -8.75
N LEU A 119 17.95 -0.88 -9.56
CA LEU A 119 16.68 -0.19 -9.80
C LEU A 119 15.61 -1.15 -10.33
N LYS A 120 15.93 -1.99 -11.32
CA LYS A 120 14.99 -2.99 -11.84
C LYS A 120 14.59 -4.03 -10.81
N THR A 121 15.56 -4.55 -10.05
CA THR A 121 15.31 -5.53 -9.01
C THR A 121 14.37 -4.97 -7.95
N LYS A 122 14.61 -3.72 -7.51
CA LYS A 122 13.75 -3.04 -6.55
C LYS A 122 12.38 -2.73 -7.14
N ALA A 123 12.32 -2.33 -8.41
CA ALA A 123 11.04 -2.07 -9.07
C ALA A 123 10.16 -3.31 -9.16
N GLN A 124 10.75 -4.48 -9.43
CA GLN A 124 10.04 -5.76 -9.40
C GLN A 124 9.63 -6.15 -7.99
N GLN A 125 10.51 -5.95 -6.99
CA GLN A 125 10.22 -6.27 -5.59
C GLN A 125 9.01 -5.49 -5.04
N PHE A 126 8.84 -4.24 -5.47
CA PHE A 126 7.77 -3.35 -4.99
C PHE A 126 6.60 -3.21 -5.99
N ASP A 127 6.54 -4.08 -7.00
CA ASP A 127 5.51 -4.06 -8.04
C ASP A 127 5.29 -2.68 -8.67
N CYS A 128 6.39 -1.98 -8.96
CA CYS A 128 6.36 -0.69 -9.63
C CYS A 128 5.97 -0.88 -11.10
N GLU A 129 4.67 -0.83 -11.36
CA GLU A 129 4.06 -1.01 -12.67
C GLU A 129 4.79 -0.17 -13.71
N HIS A 130 5.14 -0.77 -14.85
CA HIS A 130 5.76 -0.12 -16.01
C HIS A 130 7.25 0.23 -15.91
N TYR A 131 7.93 0.03 -14.77
CA TYR A 131 9.34 0.42 -14.65
C TYR A 131 10.26 -0.44 -15.52
N ALA A 132 9.96 -1.75 -15.63
CA ALA A 132 10.70 -2.67 -16.49
C ALA A 132 10.59 -2.33 -17.99
N LYS A 133 9.68 -1.43 -18.38
CA LYS A 133 9.48 -0.98 -19.77
C LYS A 133 10.30 0.28 -20.11
N ILE A 134 11.01 0.87 -19.14
CA ILE A 134 11.84 2.05 -19.37
C ILE A 134 13.11 1.64 -20.09
N ASP A 135 13.42 2.34 -21.19
CA ASP A 135 14.63 2.15 -21.97
C ASP A 135 15.89 2.44 -21.12
N ASN A 136 16.81 1.46 -21.06
CA ASN A 136 18.04 1.55 -20.27
C ASN A 136 18.95 2.70 -20.72
N ASN A 137 18.85 3.14 -21.97
CA ASN A 137 19.62 4.28 -22.47
C ASN A 137 19.13 5.61 -21.90
N LYS A 138 17.96 5.62 -21.25
CA LYS A 138 17.36 6.81 -20.62
C LYS A 138 17.47 6.79 -19.09
N LEU A 139 18.10 5.76 -18.51
CA LEU A 139 18.41 5.61 -17.08
C LEU A 139 19.86 6.02 -16.77
#